data_AF-A0A7V9QAX3-F1
#
_entry.id   AF-A0A7V9QAX3-F1
#
_cell.length_a   1.000
_cell.length_b   1.000
_cell.length_c   1.000
_cell.angle_alpha   90.00
_cell.angle_beta   90.00
_cell.angle_gamma   90.00
#
_symmetry.space_group_name_H-M   'P 1'
#
loop_
_entity.id
_entity.type
_entity.pdbx_description
1 polymer ?
#
loop_
_entity_poly.entity_id
_entity_poly.type
_entity_poly.pdbx_seq_one_letter_code
_entity_poly.pdbx_strand_id
1 'polypeptide(L)'
;MPDSGTSRPRYQGLAAARRWSHEPVRPRAEFSLAVGDRAGELTVIGHLARGRMTELYQVWSNEHWCALTGKLVAPENLVNG
;
A
#
# COMPACT_ATOMS: atom_id res chain seq x y z
N MET A 1 -34.84 -26.38 7.28
CA MET A 1 -34.19 -25.06 7.43
C MET A 1 -32.80 -25.19 6.84
N PRO A 2 -32.37 -24.38 5.86
CA PRO A 2 -30.98 -24.45 5.42
C PRO A 2 -30.11 -23.72 6.45
N ASP A 3 -29.03 -24.40 6.83
CA ASP A 3 -27.99 -23.89 7.72
C ASP A 3 -27.51 -22.52 7.24
N SER A 4 -27.36 -21.60 8.20
CA SER A 4 -26.67 -20.32 8.02
C SER A 4 -25.20 -20.63 7.71
N GLY A 5 -24.91 -20.94 6.45
CA GLY A 5 -23.57 -21.21 5.97
C GLY A 5 -22.68 -20.06 6.39
N THR A 6 -21.71 -20.37 7.24
CA THR A 6 -20.66 -19.46 7.67
C THR A 6 -20.10 -18.79 6.41
N SER A 7 -20.45 -17.53 6.21
CA SER A 7 -19.98 -16.75 5.07
C SER A 7 -18.47 -16.83 5.07
N ARG A 8 -17.88 -17.44 4.03
CA ARG A 8 -16.42 -17.45 3.87
C ARG A 8 -15.96 -15.99 3.97
N PRO A 9 -14.98 -15.66 4.82
CA PRO A 9 -14.51 -14.29 4.95
C PRO A 9 -14.20 -13.77 3.55
N ARG A 10 -14.83 -12.65 3.18
CA ARG A 10 -14.52 -11.97 1.93
C ARG A 10 -13.08 -11.51 2.05
N TYR A 11 -12.18 -12.13 1.29
CA TYR A 11 -10.77 -11.79 1.26
C TYR A 11 -10.59 -10.37 0.71
N GLN A 12 -10.65 -9.38 1.60
CA GLN A 12 -10.24 -8.01 1.37
C GLN A 12 -8.92 -7.80 2.11
N GLY A 13 -7.83 -7.63 1.37
CA GLY A 13 -6.46 -7.61 1.91
C GLY A 13 -5.46 -8.26 0.96
N LEU A 14 -4.25 -8.58 1.43
CA LEU A 14 -3.08 -9.06 0.66
C LEU A 14 -3.37 -10.06 -0.48
N ALA A 15 -4.38 -10.93 -0.37
CA ALA A 15 -4.79 -11.85 -1.45
C ALA A 15 -5.44 -11.15 -2.66
N ALA A 16 -6.12 -10.02 -2.46
CA ALA A 16 -6.58 -9.13 -3.53
C ALA A 16 -5.41 -8.30 -4.09
N ALA A 17 -4.48 -7.85 -3.23
CA ALA A 17 -3.27 -7.16 -3.65
C ALA A 17 -2.34 -8.04 -4.51
N ARG A 18 -2.30 -9.36 -4.26
CA ARG A 18 -1.58 -10.34 -5.11
C ARG A 18 -2.09 -10.40 -6.55
N ARG A 19 -3.30 -9.91 -6.84
CA ARG A 19 -3.82 -9.78 -8.22
C ARG A 19 -3.51 -8.43 -8.85
N TRP A 20 -2.92 -7.50 -8.10
CA TRP A 20 -2.58 -6.17 -8.56
C TRP A 20 -1.11 -6.14 -9.00
N SER A 21 -0.82 -6.67 -10.18
CA SER A 21 0.49 -6.52 -10.81
C SER A 21 0.55 -5.21 -11.58
N HIS A 22 0.76 -4.08 -10.88
CA HIS A 22 1.20 -2.87 -11.54
C HIS A 22 2.71 -2.78 -11.41
N GLU A 23 3.41 -3.55 -12.25
CA GLU A 23 4.85 -3.43 -12.37
C GLU A 23 5.15 -2.06 -13.00
N PRO A 24 5.93 -1.18 -12.33
CA PRO A 24 6.20 0.14 -12.87
C PRO A 24 7.10 0.01 -14.11
N VAL A 25 6.78 0.78 -15.15
CA VAL A 25 7.50 0.80 -16.45
C VAL A 25 9.01 1.09 -16.30
N ARG A 26 9.45 1.68 -15.17
CA ARG A 26 10.84 1.84 -14.73
C ARG A 26 10.89 2.35 -13.28
N PRO A 27 11.68 1.80 -12.36
CA PRO A 27 11.88 2.40 -11.03
C PRO A 27 12.41 3.83 -11.16
N ARG A 28 11.85 4.79 -10.41
CA ARG A 28 12.50 6.08 -10.17
C ARG A 28 13.21 5.94 -8.82
N ALA A 29 14.48 6.29 -8.73
CA ALA A 29 15.26 6.12 -7.49
C ALA A 29 14.64 6.86 -6.28
N GLU A 30 13.85 7.90 -6.57
CA GLU A 30 13.12 8.74 -5.61
C GLU A 30 11.88 8.05 -4.99
N PHE A 31 11.41 6.96 -5.61
CA PHE A 31 10.26 6.19 -5.14
C PHE A 31 10.48 4.71 -5.41
N SER A 32 10.80 3.94 -4.37
CA SER A 32 11.12 2.52 -4.48
C SER A 32 10.98 1.79 -3.14
N LEU A 33 10.00 2.16 -2.30
CA LEU A 33 9.81 1.45 -1.04
C LEU A 33 9.31 0.02 -1.34
N ALA A 34 10.08 -0.96 -0.89
CA ALA A 34 9.75 -2.37 -0.98
C ALA A 34 8.83 -2.79 0.17
N VAL A 35 8.17 -3.94 0.02
CA VAL A 35 7.47 -4.58 1.15
C VAL A 35 8.49 -4.89 2.25
N GLY A 36 8.18 -4.46 3.47
CA GLY A 36 9.05 -4.54 4.64
C GLY A 36 9.77 -3.23 4.96
N ASP A 37 9.87 -2.30 4.01
CA ASP A 37 10.48 -1.00 4.26
C ASP A 37 9.68 -0.17 5.28
N ARG A 38 10.37 0.74 5.96
CA ARG A 38 9.80 1.61 6.99
C ARG A 38 9.60 3.02 6.45
N ALA A 39 8.43 3.58 6.68
CA ALA A 39 8.09 4.98 6.43
C ALA A 39 7.65 5.62 7.76
N GLY A 40 8.63 6.05 8.56
CA GLY A 40 8.40 6.42 9.96
C GLY A 40 7.92 5.20 10.76
N GLU A 41 6.78 5.34 11.42
CA GLU A 41 6.19 4.25 12.24
C GLU A 41 5.41 3.20 11.44
N LEU A 42 5.29 3.38 10.11
CA LEU A 42 4.53 2.53 9.23
C LEU A 42 5.44 1.55 8.46
N THR A 43 4.97 0.31 8.30
CA THR A 43 5.69 -0.71 7.49
C THR A 43 4.98 -0.89 6.16
N VAL A 44 5.70 -0.83 5.06
CA VAL A 44 5.14 -1.08 3.73
C VAL A 44 4.76 -2.55 3.58
N ILE A 45 3.51 -2.81 3.20
CA ILE A 45 2.98 -4.17 2.96
C ILE A 45 2.49 -4.37 1.52
N GLY A 46 2.56 -3.33 0.68
CA GLY A 46 2.32 -3.42 -0.76
C GLY A 46 2.45 -2.06 -1.46
N HIS A 47 2.69 -2.09 -2.76
CA HIS A 47 2.59 -0.91 -3.62
C HIS A 47 1.25 -0.98 -4.37
N LEU A 48 0.48 0.11 -4.36
CA LEU A 48 -0.87 0.16 -4.91
C LEU A 48 -0.91 0.85 -6.27
N ALA A 49 -0.29 2.02 -6.39
CA ALA A 49 -0.32 2.78 -7.63
C ALA A 49 0.78 3.83 -7.68
N ARG A 50 1.19 4.17 -8.90
CA ARG A 50 2.14 5.23 -9.18
C ARG A 50 1.49 6.37 -9.95
N GLY A 51 1.70 7.58 -9.47
CA GLY A 51 1.36 8.83 -10.14
C GLY A 51 2.60 9.55 -10.66
N ARG A 52 2.38 10.69 -11.32
CA ARG A 52 3.46 11.52 -11.87
C ARG A 52 4.43 12.02 -10.79
N MET A 53 3.90 12.40 -9.62
CA MET A 53 4.63 13.07 -8.54
C MET A 53 4.48 12.36 -7.19
N THR A 54 3.72 11.26 -7.15
CA THR A 54 3.33 10.59 -5.91
C THR A 54 3.24 9.09 -6.10
N GLU A 55 3.50 8.32 -5.06
CA GLU A 55 3.25 6.88 -5.03
C GLU A 55 2.33 6.51 -3.87
N LEU A 56 1.47 5.51 -4.09
CA LEU A 56 0.51 4.97 -3.14
C LEU A 56 0.96 3.59 -2.69
N TYR A 57 1.03 3.42 -1.37
CA TYR A 57 1.43 2.19 -0.72
C TYR A 57 0.35 1.71 0.23
N GLN A 58 0.21 0.40 0.34
CA GLN A 58 -0.45 -0.20 1.48
C GLN A 58 0.57 -0.33 2.60
N VAL A 59 0.22 0.10 3.81
CA VAL A 59 1.11 0.11 4.96
C VAL A 59 0.44 -0.47 6.20
N TRP A 60 1.21 -1.00 7.13
CA TRP A 60 0.77 -1.48 8.43
C TRP A 60 1.18 -0.50 9.53
N SER A 61 0.23 -0.15 10.40
CA SER A 61 0.48 0.63 11.61
C SER A 61 0.47 -0.29 12.82
N ASN A 62 1.59 -0.34 13.57
CA ASN A 62 1.65 -1.05 14.84
C ASN A 62 0.89 -0.34 15.97
N GLU A 63 0.80 0.99 15.92
CA GLU A 63 0.06 1.79 16.91
C GLU A 63 -1.45 1.49 16.84
N HIS A 64 -2.02 1.64 15.65
CA HIS A 64 -3.45 1.46 15.39
C HIS A 64 -3.86 0.00 15.05
N TRP A 65 -2.91 -0.93 14.98
CA TRP A 65 -3.15 -2.35 14.66
C TRP A 65 -3.98 -2.59 13.38
N CYS A 66 -3.71 -1.80 12.33
CA CYS A 66 -4.49 -1.86 11.10
C CYS A 66 -3.66 -1.58 9.84
N ALA A 67 -4.22 -1.96 8.69
CA ALA A 67 -3.69 -1.59 7.39
C ALA A 67 -4.25 -0.23 6.96
N LEU A 68 -3.37 0.64 6.45
CA LEU A 68 -3.66 1.98 5.95
C LEU A 68 -3.18 2.11 4.50
N THR A 69 -3.58 3.22 3.86
CA THR A 69 -3.03 3.65 2.58
C THR A 69 -2.15 4.88 2.80
N GLY A 70 -0.88 4.80 2.42
CA GLY A 70 0.08 5.90 2.50
C GLY A 70 0.33 6.51 1.11
N LYS A 71 0.36 7.84 1.03
CA LYS A 71 0.71 8.59 -0.19
C LYS A 71 2.03 9.32 0.04
N LEU A 72 3.08 8.92 -0.66
CA LEU A 72 4.36 9.65 -0.66
C LEU A 72 4.41 10.62 -1.85
N VAL A 73 4.99 11.81 -1.62
CA VAL A 73 5.13 12.89 -2.61
C VAL A 73 6.61 13.17 -2.82
N ALA A 74 7.02 13.43 -4.07
CA ALA A 74 8.43 13.69 -4.39
C ALA A 74 8.95 14.93 -3.62
N PRO A 75 10.20 14.93 -3.14
CA PRO A 75 10.77 16.04 -2.38
C PRO A 75 10.74 17.38 -3.13
N GLU A 76 10.91 17.34 -4.45
CA GLU A 76 10.87 18.50 -5.36
C GLU A 76 9.54 19.28 -5.37
N ASN A 77 8.49 18.74 -4.73
CA ASN A 77 7.20 19.42 -4.56
C ASN A 77 6.87 19.82 -3.11
N LEU A 78 7.76 19.56 -2.13
CA LEU A 78 7.56 19.98 -0.73
C LEU A 78 7.94 21.44 -0.47
N VAL A 79 8.66 22.10 -1.39
CA VAL A 79 9.24 23.45 -1.19
C VAL A 79 8.24 24.60 -1.45
N ASN A 80 7.01 24.31 -1.89
CA ASN A 80 6.01 25.34 -2.20
C ASN A 80 4.72 25.24 -1.35
N GLY A 81 4.80 24.67 -0.14
CA GLY A 81 3.67 24.52 0.79
C GLY A 81 3.78 25.44 2.00
#